data_AF-A0A0J6TA72-F1
#
_entry.id   AF-A0A0J6TA72-F1
#
_cell.length_a   1.000
_cell.length_b   1.000
_cell.length_c   1.000
_cell.angle_alpha   90.00
_cell.angle_beta   90.00
_cell.angle_gamma   90.00
#
_symmetry.space_group_name_H-M   'P 1'
#
loop_
_entity.id
_entity.type
_entity.pdbx_description
1 polymer ?
#
loop_
_entity_poly.entity_id
_entity_poly.type
_entity_poly.pdbx_seq_one_letter_code
_entity_poly.pdbx_strand_id
1 'polypeptide(L)'
;MHDGGLRAFRGDAGYLGRSIAALKLYLTLVVSQDAASPAGEPAPIVLSYERIAALSGLSDPLICAGKKALLDQGLVTACGERPGGMIAYRLTGLHPSIASAAILHAPQVGGRITALHGLTCRKAPNLAALKTYLLLSACGRDAEGAVSLDIDAASDLTNTSHVKIIAALAALQELELARSLGNPSRLAEQRRLRLLPLR
;
A
#
# COMPACT_ATOMS: atom_id res chain seq x y z
N MET A 1 19.33 1.28 -0.50
CA MET A 1 17.98 0.72 -0.72
C MET A 1 18.15 -0.77 -0.94
N HIS A 2 17.47 -1.63 -0.18
CA HIS A 2 17.60 -3.08 -0.37
C HIS A 2 16.99 -3.48 -1.72
N ASP A 3 17.74 -4.25 -2.52
CA ASP A 3 17.32 -4.77 -3.82
C ASP A 3 16.12 -5.70 -3.64
N GLY A 4 14.91 -5.16 -3.81
CA GLY A 4 13.71 -5.95 -3.60
C GLY A 4 12.40 -5.23 -3.87
N GLY A 5 12.25 -3.96 -3.45
CA GLY A 5 11.03 -3.17 -3.69
C GLY A 5 9.72 -3.96 -3.51
N LEU A 6 8.78 -3.81 -4.45
CA LEU A 6 7.55 -4.62 -4.46
C LEU A 6 7.78 -6.09 -4.88
N ARG A 7 8.93 -6.43 -5.47
CA ARG A 7 9.30 -7.82 -5.84
C ARG A 7 9.51 -8.70 -4.62
N ALA A 8 10.00 -8.14 -3.51
CA ALA A 8 10.28 -8.88 -2.28
C ALA A 8 9.02 -9.49 -1.62
N PHE A 9 7.85 -8.94 -1.89
CA PHE A 9 6.57 -9.45 -1.38
C PHE A 9 6.08 -10.60 -2.26
N ARG A 10 6.50 -11.82 -1.93
CA ARG A 10 6.23 -13.02 -2.73
C ARG A 10 4.81 -13.55 -2.57
N GLY A 11 4.26 -14.10 -3.66
CA GLY A 11 2.95 -14.74 -3.71
C GLY A 11 2.97 -16.26 -3.54
N ASP A 12 4.15 -16.84 -3.30
CA ASP A 12 4.33 -18.28 -3.15
C ASP A 12 3.72 -18.81 -1.85
N ALA A 13 3.45 -20.12 -1.83
CA ALA A 13 2.98 -20.82 -0.63
C ALA A 13 3.94 -20.57 0.55
N GLY A 14 3.38 -20.22 1.71
CA GLY A 14 4.14 -19.84 2.91
C GLY A 14 4.48 -18.35 3.03
N TYR A 15 4.47 -17.59 1.94
CA TYR A 15 4.77 -16.15 1.97
C TYR A 15 3.56 -15.25 1.67
N LEU A 16 2.58 -15.74 0.92
CA LEU A 16 1.43 -14.96 0.46
C LEU A 16 0.73 -14.15 1.55
N GLY A 17 0.32 -14.81 2.65
CA GLY A 17 -0.41 -14.14 3.73
C GLY A 17 0.42 -13.08 4.44
N ARG A 18 1.71 -13.36 4.66
CA ARG A 18 2.67 -12.41 5.24
C ARG A 18 2.88 -11.21 4.32
N SER A 19 3.04 -11.44 3.01
CA SER A 19 3.23 -10.40 2.02
C SER A 19 2.04 -9.45 1.94
N ILE A 20 0.82 -10.00 1.88
CA ILE A 20 -0.40 -9.18 1.89
C ILE A 20 -0.52 -8.41 3.20
N ALA A 21 -0.29 -9.06 4.34
CA ALA A 21 -0.36 -8.40 5.64
C ALA A 21 0.64 -7.25 5.76
N ALA A 22 1.87 -7.43 5.26
CA ALA A 22 2.88 -6.38 5.23
C ALA A 22 2.43 -5.17 4.41
N LEU A 23 1.93 -5.38 3.19
CA LEU A 23 1.48 -4.27 2.34
C LEU A 23 0.24 -3.55 2.91
N LYS A 24 -0.70 -4.29 3.50
CA LYS A 24 -1.86 -3.71 4.20
C LYS A 24 -1.44 -2.90 5.42
N LEU A 25 -0.50 -3.42 6.22
CA LEU A 25 0.07 -2.70 7.36
C LEU A 25 0.79 -1.44 6.90
N TYR A 26 1.58 -1.52 5.83
CA TYR A 26 2.27 -0.37 5.26
C TYR A 26 1.30 0.74 4.84
N LEU A 27 0.25 0.40 4.09
CA LEU A 27 -0.80 1.36 3.72
C LEU A 27 -1.47 1.98 4.95
N THR A 28 -1.75 1.17 5.97
CA THR A 28 -2.34 1.63 7.24
C THR A 28 -1.44 2.64 7.94
N LEU A 29 -0.13 2.40 7.95
CA LEU A 29 0.85 3.32 8.55
C LEU A 29 0.92 4.63 7.76
N VAL A 30 1.00 4.58 6.43
CA VAL A 30 1.07 5.80 5.59
C VAL A 30 -0.13 6.71 5.80
N VAL A 31 -1.35 6.16 5.82
CA VAL A 31 -2.57 6.98 6.02
C VAL A 31 -2.81 7.40 7.47
N SER A 32 -2.14 6.75 8.43
CA SER A 32 -2.17 7.14 9.84
C SER A 32 -1.06 8.14 10.18
N GLN A 33 -0.24 8.51 9.20
CA GLN A 33 0.82 9.48 9.40
C GLN A 33 0.23 10.89 9.43
N ASP A 34 0.45 11.60 10.53
CA ASP A 34 0.01 12.98 10.65
C ASP A 34 0.81 13.87 9.69
N ALA A 35 0.10 14.54 8.78
CA ALA A 35 0.67 15.47 7.81
C ALA A 35 1.12 16.80 8.46
N ALA A 36 0.73 17.05 9.72
CA ALA A 36 0.98 18.31 10.41
C ALA A 36 2.38 18.44 11.04
N SER A 37 3.28 17.46 10.89
CA SER A 37 4.66 17.59 11.43
C SER A 37 5.43 18.69 10.69
N PRO A 38 5.77 19.82 11.36
CA PRO A 38 6.49 20.92 10.74
C PRO A 38 7.98 20.56 10.64
N ALA A 39 8.56 20.78 9.45
CA ALA A 39 10.00 20.84 9.13
C ALA A 39 10.95 20.19 10.16
N GLY A 40 10.97 18.85 10.19
CA GLY A 40 11.79 18.03 11.06
C GLY A 40 11.62 16.54 10.71
N GLU A 41 12.38 15.65 11.36
CA GLU A 41 12.16 14.21 11.19
C GLU A 41 10.69 13.84 11.47
N PRO A 42 10.09 12.94 10.68
CA PRO A 42 8.74 12.44 10.95
C PRO A 42 8.53 12.08 12.41
N ALA A 43 7.47 12.63 13.02
CA ALA A 43 6.97 12.07 14.27
C ALA A 43 6.63 10.58 14.09
N PRO A 44 6.91 9.73 15.09
CA PRO A 44 6.57 8.33 15.01
C PRO A 44 5.05 8.14 14.92
N ILE A 45 4.61 7.23 14.06
CA ILE A 45 3.22 6.79 13.93
C ILE A 45 2.93 5.84 15.09
N VAL A 46 2.08 6.25 16.02
CA VAL A 46 1.75 5.46 17.21
C VAL A 46 0.39 4.81 17.04
N LEU A 47 0.36 3.48 17.01
CA LEU A 47 -0.89 2.71 16.88
C LEU A 47 -0.88 1.51 17.82
N SER A 48 -2.05 1.18 18.38
CA SER A 48 -2.28 -0.10 19.06
C SER A 48 -2.55 -1.22 18.05
N TYR A 49 -2.39 -2.48 18.46
CA TYR A 49 -2.81 -3.64 17.65
C TYR A 49 -4.28 -3.57 17.27
N GLU A 50 -5.14 -3.23 18.23
CA GLU A 50 -6.58 -3.06 18.00
C GLU A 50 -6.85 -2.02 16.91
N ARG A 51 -6.14 -0.89 16.93
CA ARG A 51 -6.30 0.16 15.93
C ARG A 51 -5.85 -0.30 14.55
N ILE A 52 -4.72 -1.01 14.47
CA ILE A 52 -4.23 -1.61 13.22
C ILE A 52 -5.25 -2.63 12.70
N ALA A 53 -5.76 -3.52 13.56
CA ALA A 53 -6.74 -4.53 13.19
C ALA A 53 -8.04 -3.89 12.68
N ALA A 54 -8.54 -2.85 13.35
CA ALA A 54 -9.74 -2.12 12.93
C ALA A 54 -9.56 -1.47 11.56
N LEU A 55 -8.44 -0.79 11.32
CA LEU A 55 -8.15 -0.12 10.05
C LEU A 55 -7.95 -1.12 8.91
N SER A 56 -7.11 -2.13 9.12
CA SER A 56 -6.60 -3.00 8.06
C SER A 56 -7.35 -4.32 7.89
N GLY A 57 -8.13 -4.75 8.89
CA GLY A 57 -8.75 -6.08 8.90
C GLY A 57 -7.74 -7.22 9.05
N LEU A 58 -6.59 -6.95 9.67
CA LEU A 58 -5.58 -7.95 9.99
C LEU A 58 -5.79 -8.48 11.41
N SER A 59 -5.60 -9.77 11.59
CA SER A 59 -5.49 -10.39 12.92
C SER A 59 -4.09 -10.19 13.50
N ASP A 60 -3.94 -10.27 14.83
CA ASP A 60 -2.65 -10.08 15.52
C ASP A 60 -1.49 -10.92 14.96
N PRO A 61 -1.65 -12.22 14.61
CA PRO A 61 -0.58 -13.00 14.00
C PRO A 61 -0.12 -12.43 12.65
N LEU A 62 -1.05 -11.88 11.86
CA LEU A 62 -0.76 -11.27 10.56
C LEU A 62 -0.14 -9.90 10.72
N ILE A 63 -0.54 -9.12 11.74
CA ILE A 63 0.12 -7.87 12.10
C ILE A 63 1.59 -8.14 12.47
N CYS A 64 1.85 -9.14 13.31
CA CYS A 64 3.21 -9.54 13.69
C CYS A 64 4.04 -9.97 12.47
N ALA A 65 3.49 -10.85 11.63
CA ALA A 65 4.16 -11.34 10.44
C ALA A 65 4.43 -10.22 9.42
N GLY A 66 3.45 -9.33 9.22
CA GLY A 66 3.55 -8.16 8.35
C GLY A 66 4.59 -7.16 8.87
N LYS A 67 4.57 -6.85 10.17
CA LYS A 67 5.58 -6.00 10.82
C LYS A 67 6.98 -6.53 10.60
N LYS A 68 7.20 -7.83 10.84
CA LYS A 68 8.50 -8.47 10.59
C LYS A 68 8.93 -8.31 9.14
N ALA A 69 8.04 -8.60 8.19
CA ALA A 69 8.36 -8.43 6.78
C ALA A 69 8.69 -6.97 6.40
N LEU A 70 8.00 -5.97 6.95
CA LEU A 70 8.33 -4.56 6.69
C LEU A 70 9.67 -4.13 7.29
N LEU A 71 10.02 -4.66 8.48
CA LEU A 71 11.33 -4.44 9.12
C LEU A 71 12.45 -5.10 8.31
N ASP A 72 12.26 -6.37 7.90
CA ASP A 72 13.23 -7.13 7.11
C ASP A 72 13.50 -6.46 5.74
N GLN A 73 12.49 -5.80 5.17
CA GLN A 73 12.64 -5.02 3.94
C GLN A 73 13.16 -3.60 4.16
N GLY A 74 13.36 -3.19 5.42
CA GLY A 74 13.79 -1.84 5.76
C GLY A 74 12.85 -0.77 5.22
N LEU A 75 11.54 -1.02 5.25
CA LEU A 75 10.49 -0.04 4.89
C LEU A 75 9.98 0.72 6.10
N VAL A 76 10.08 0.11 7.28
CA VAL A 76 9.73 0.73 8.55
C VAL A 76 10.81 0.44 9.59
N THR A 77 10.91 1.29 10.60
CA THR A 77 11.63 1.00 11.85
C THR A 77 10.65 1.07 13.01
N ALA A 78 10.79 0.17 13.99
CA ALA A 78 10.02 0.22 15.22
C ALA A 78 10.82 0.97 16.31
N CYS A 79 10.23 1.99 16.92
CA CYS A 79 10.85 2.79 17.98
C CYS A 79 10.55 2.24 19.39
N GLY A 80 10.21 0.94 19.49
CA GLY A 80 9.82 0.28 20.73
C GLY A 80 8.31 0.29 21.02
N GLU A 81 7.94 -0.46 22.05
CA GLU A 81 6.58 -0.48 22.62
C GLU A 81 6.43 0.67 23.63
N ARG A 82 5.29 1.33 23.59
CA ARG A 82 4.89 2.40 24.51
C ARG A 82 3.84 1.89 25.50
N PRO A 83 3.69 2.53 26.66
CA PRO A 83 2.63 2.20 27.62
C PRO A 83 1.26 2.08 26.95
N GLY A 84 0.47 1.09 27.36
CA GLY A 84 -0.86 0.84 26.79
C GLY A 84 -0.86 -0.01 25.51
N GLY A 85 0.19 -0.81 25.24
CA GLY A 85 0.23 -1.72 24.09
C GLY A 85 0.33 -1.02 22.73
N MET A 86 0.81 0.22 22.74
CA MET A 86 1.02 1.02 21.53
C MET A 86 2.40 0.73 20.95
N ILE A 87 2.49 0.65 19.62
CA ILE A 87 3.76 0.53 18.92
C ILE A 87 4.03 1.82 18.16
N ALA A 88 5.24 2.34 18.31
CA ALA A 88 5.73 3.47 17.54
C ALA A 88 6.46 2.98 16.28
N TYR A 89 5.97 3.35 15.11
CA TYR A 89 6.56 3.07 13.82
C TYR A 89 7.13 4.35 13.20
N ARG A 90 8.18 4.21 12.40
CA ARG A 90 8.63 5.25 11.46
C ARG A 90 8.76 4.64 10.08
N LEU A 91 8.27 5.34 9.06
CA LEU A 91 8.54 5.00 7.67
C LEU A 91 9.99 5.37 7.34
N THR A 92 10.62 4.59 6.47
CA THR A 92 12.02 4.82 6.05
C THR A 92 12.10 5.14 4.57
N GLY A 93 13.08 5.94 4.17
CA GLY A 93 13.35 6.25 2.76
C GLY A 93 12.31 7.15 2.07
N LEU A 94 11.28 7.62 2.79
CA LEU A 94 10.26 8.53 2.28
C LEU A 94 10.05 9.69 3.24
N HIS A 95 10.02 10.91 2.71
CA HIS A 95 9.56 12.05 3.48
C HIS A 95 8.04 11.91 3.72
N PRO A 96 7.56 12.12 4.96
CA PRO A 96 6.15 11.92 5.34
C PRO A 96 5.15 12.62 4.43
N SER A 97 5.42 13.89 4.11
CA SER A 97 4.56 14.70 3.25
C SER A 97 4.50 14.18 1.81
N ILE A 98 5.55 13.50 1.34
CA ILE A 98 5.60 12.92 -0.01
C ILE A 98 4.83 11.60 -0.02
N ALA A 99 5.01 10.74 0.99
CA ALA A 99 4.32 9.46 1.08
C ALA A 99 2.80 9.61 1.25
N SER A 100 2.37 10.52 2.12
CA SER A 100 0.94 10.79 2.34
C SER A 100 0.29 11.53 1.16
N ALA A 101 1.04 12.38 0.43
CA ALA A 101 0.54 13.00 -0.81
C ALA A 101 0.43 12.00 -1.97
N ALA A 102 1.36 11.04 -2.04
CA ALA A 102 1.35 9.96 -3.02
C ALA A 102 0.11 9.05 -2.84
N ILE A 103 -0.22 8.71 -1.59
CA ILE A 103 -1.41 7.90 -1.27
C ILE A 103 -2.62 8.79 -1.00
N LEU A 104 -3.52 8.83 -1.96
CA LEU A 104 -4.81 9.47 -1.82
C LEU A 104 -5.63 8.75 -0.75
N HIS A 105 -5.99 9.42 0.33
CA HIS A 105 -6.79 8.84 1.42
C HIS A 105 -7.79 9.86 1.96
N ALA A 106 -8.95 9.38 2.41
CA ALA A 106 -9.92 10.23 3.10
C ALA A 106 -9.54 10.37 4.59
N PRO A 107 -9.97 11.44 5.28
CA PRO A 107 -9.80 11.54 6.73
C PRO A 107 -10.40 10.31 7.43
N GLN A 108 -9.58 9.59 8.19
CA GLN A 108 -9.98 8.34 8.84
C GLN A 108 -10.46 8.64 10.28
N VAL A 109 -11.73 9.02 10.42
CA VAL A 109 -12.35 9.19 11.75
C VAL A 109 -12.66 7.82 12.33
N GLY A 110 -11.69 7.17 12.97
CA GLY A 110 -11.92 5.96 13.76
C GLY A 110 -12.36 4.70 12.98
N GLY A 111 -12.68 4.81 11.70
CA GLY A 111 -13.30 3.72 10.92
C GLY A 111 -12.34 2.68 10.36
N ARG A 112 -12.93 1.62 9.81
CA ARG A 112 -12.27 0.61 8.98
C ARG A 112 -11.90 1.20 7.61
N ILE A 113 -10.80 0.75 7.02
CA ILE A 113 -10.49 1.03 5.61
C ILE A 113 -11.11 -0.11 4.78
N THR A 114 -12.30 0.11 4.23
CA THR A 114 -13.11 -0.90 3.54
C THR A 114 -12.34 -1.63 2.45
N ALA A 115 -11.54 -0.93 1.66
CA ALA A 115 -10.79 -1.57 0.59
C ALA A 115 -9.72 -2.55 1.12
N LEU A 116 -9.06 -2.22 2.24
CA LEU A 116 -8.11 -3.14 2.88
C LEU A 116 -8.81 -4.38 3.42
N HIS A 117 -10.01 -4.24 3.99
CA HIS A 117 -10.81 -5.37 4.46
C HIS A 117 -11.25 -6.29 3.31
N GLY A 118 -11.60 -5.73 2.14
CA GLY A 118 -11.91 -6.51 0.94
C GLY A 118 -10.71 -7.34 0.41
N LEU A 119 -9.49 -6.84 0.61
CA LEU A 119 -8.25 -7.50 0.22
C LEU A 119 -7.81 -8.54 1.27
N THR A 120 -8.48 -9.69 1.28
CA THR A 120 -8.12 -10.84 2.14
C THR A 120 -6.67 -11.31 1.95
N CYS A 121 -6.04 -11.82 3.01
CA CYS A 121 -4.65 -12.32 2.99
C CYS A 121 -4.48 -13.73 2.41
N ARG A 122 -5.52 -14.31 1.80
CA ARG A 122 -5.51 -15.72 1.35
C ARG A 122 -5.42 -15.89 -0.17
N LYS A 123 -5.58 -14.81 -0.93
CA LYS A 123 -5.73 -14.87 -2.39
C LYS A 123 -4.58 -14.15 -3.08
N ALA A 124 -3.85 -14.85 -3.96
CA ALA A 124 -2.79 -14.27 -4.77
C ALA A 124 -3.23 -13.05 -5.61
N PRO A 125 -4.45 -13.00 -6.18
CA PRO A 125 -4.96 -11.79 -6.83
C PRO A 125 -4.96 -10.54 -5.94
N ASN A 126 -5.20 -10.69 -4.63
CA ASN A 126 -5.21 -9.55 -3.71
C ASN A 126 -3.80 -8.98 -3.48
N LEU A 127 -2.77 -9.83 -3.52
CA LEU A 127 -1.39 -9.37 -3.48
C LEU A 127 -1.05 -8.57 -4.75
N ALA A 128 -1.46 -9.04 -5.92
CA ALA A 128 -1.28 -8.32 -7.17
C ALA A 128 -1.98 -6.95 -7.16
N ALA A 129 -3.21 -6.89 -6.63
CA ALA A 129 -3.96 -5.65 -6.44
C ALA A 129 -3.22 -4.66 -5.52
N LEU A 130 -2.73 -5.10 -4.36
CA LEU A 130 -1.98 -4.26 -3.43
C LEU A 130 -0.68 -3.71 -4.03
N LYS A 131 0.10 -4.56 -4.71
CA LYS A 131 1.32 -4.13 -5.41
C LYS A 131 1.02 -3.11 -6.49
N THR A 132 -0.01 -3.37 -7.31
CA THR A 132 -0.43 -2.47 -8.39
C THR A 132 -0.91 -1.13 -7.83
N TYR A 133 -1.67 -1.14 -6.74
CA TYR A 133 -2.13 0.09 -6.08
C TYR A 133 -0.97 0.93 -5.53
N LEU A 134 -0.01 0.29 -4.85
CA LEU A 134 1.19 0.97 -4.33
C LEU A 134 2.04 1.55 -5.47
N LEU A 135 2.20 0.80 -6.57
CA LEU A 135 2.91 1.30 -7.75
C LEU A 135 2.20 2.52 -8.34
N LEU A 136 0.89 2.44 -8.57
CA LEU A 136 0.09 3.57 -9.07
C LEU A 136 0.18 4.78 -8.14
N SER A 137 0.18 4.57 -6.82
CA SER A 137 0.30 5.64 -5.84
C SER A 137 1.68 6.31 -5.89
N ALA A 138 2.72 5.54 -6.19
CA ALA A 138 4.08 6.05 -6.37
C ALA A 138 4.30 6.73 -7.73
N CYS A 139 3.47 6.43 -8.74
CA CYS A 139 3.50 7.13 -10.00
C CYS A 139 3.06 8.60 -9.83
N GLY A 140 3.78 9.51 -10.49
CA GLY A 140 3.36 10.91 -10.59
C GLY A 140 1.99 11.03 -11.25
N ARG A 141 1.26 12.09 -10.89
CA ARG A 141 -0.02 12.44 -11.50
C ARG A 141 0.19 13.57 -12.50
N ASP A 142 -0.53 13.54 -13.61
CA ASP A 142 -0.57 14.65 -14.57
C ASP A 142 -1.41 15.83 -14.04
N ALA A 143 -1.52 16.90 -14.83
CA ALA A 143 -2.28 18.10 -14.47
C ALA A 143 -3.76 17.82 -14.23
N GLU A 144 -4.31 16.76 -14.85
CA GLU A 144 -5.68 16.31 -14.64
C GLU A 144 -5.80 15.32 -13.46
N GLY A 145 -4.72 15.06 -12.73
CA GLY A 145 -4.68 14.13 -11.61
C GLY A 145 -4.77 12.66 -12.02
N ALA A 146 -4.49 12.34 -13.29
CA ALA A 146 -4.44 10.99 -13.81
C ALA A 146 -3.04 10.39 -13.68
N VAL A 147 -3.01 9.07 -13.53
CA VAL A 147 -1.82 8.24 -13.45
C VAL A 147 -1.75 7.39 -14.71
N SER A 148 -0.58 7.36 -15.34
CA SER A 148 -0.30 6.43 -16.43
C SER A 148 0.49 5.24 -15.89
N LEU A 149 0.04 4.04 -16.22
CA LEU A 149 0.71 2.80 -15.88
C LEU A 149 1.15 2.11 -17.17
N ASP A 150 2.46 1.91 -17.28
CA ASP A 150 3.08 1.00 -18.25
C ASP A 150 3.03 -0.43 -17.68
N ILE A 151 2.39 -1.35 -18.39
CA ILE A 151 2.19 -2.73 -17.93
C ILE A 151 3.51 -3.51 -17.87
N ASP A 152 4.46 -3.25 -18.76
CA ASP A 152 5.74 -3.95 -18.82
C ASP A 152 6.60 -3.53 -17.62
N ALA A 153 6.76 -2.22 -17.44
CA ALA A 153 7.47 -1.68 -16.28
C ALA A 153 6.81 -2.12 -14.96
N ALA A 154 5.48 -2.17 -14.91
CA ALA A 154 4.76 -2.67 -13.74
C ALA A 154 5.01 -4.16 -13.50
N SER A 155 5.10 -4.96 -14.57
CA SER A 155 5.41 -6.38 -14.49
C SER A 155 6.78 -6.60 -13.88
N ASP A 156 7.76 -5.86 -14.38
CA ASP A 156 9.11 -5.89 -13.87
C ASP A 156 9.16 -5.47 -12.41
N LEU A 157 8.70 -4.27 -12.07
CA LEU A 157 8.82 -3.70 -10.72
C LEU A 157 8.09 -4.51 -9.64
N THR A 158 7.06 -5.27 -10.00
CA THR A 158 6.27 -6.05 -9.04
C THR A 158 6.54 -7.55 -9.08
N ASN A 159 7.25 -8.04 -10.10
CA ASN A 159 7.36 -9.46 -10.46
C ASN A 159 5.97 -10.11 -10.60
N THR A 160 5.10 -9.48 -11.39
CA THR A 160 3.70 -9.90 -11.60
C THR A 160 3.40 -9.93 -13.09
N SER A 161 2.94 -11.08 -13.62
CA SER A 161 2.60 -11.22 -15.04
C SER A 161 1.56 -10.19 -15.52
N HIS A 162 1.59 -9.80 -16.79
CA HIS A 162 0.69 -8.79 -17.38
C HIS A 162 -0.79 -9.11 -17.12
N VAL A 163 -1.19 -10.38 -17.31
CA VAL A 163 -2.57 -10.84 -17.06
C VAL A 163 -3.02 -10.55 -15.63
N LYS A 164 -2.13 -10.77 -14.65
CA LYS A 164 -2.40 -10.49 -13.24
C LYS A 164 -2.44 -9.00 -12.92
N ILE A 165 -1.65 -8.17 -13.63
CA ILE A 165 -1.72 -6.71 -13.49
C ILE A 165 -3.04 -6.18 -14.06
N ILE A 166 -3.46 -6.67 -15.22
CA ILE A 166 -4.76 -6.30 -15.82
C ILE A 166 -5.91 -6.71 -14.89
N ALA A 167 -5.88 -7.93 -14.36
CA ALA A 167 -6.86 -8.40 -13.38
C ALA A 167 -6.82 -7.58 -12.08
N ALA A 168 -5.63 -7.19 -11.62
CA ALA A 168 -5.47 -6.31 -10.46
C ALA A 168 -6.09 -4.93 -10.71
N LEU A 169 -5.93 -4.35 -11.89
CA LEU A 169 -6.57 -3.08 -12.25
C LEU A 169 -8.10 -3.16 -12.24
N ALA A 170 -8.67 -4.28 -12.69
CA ALA A 170 -10.11 -4.52 -12.61
C ALA A 170 -10.57 -4.62 -11.14
N ALA A 171 -9.85 -5.38 -10.31
CA ALA A 171 -10.15 -5.50 -8.89
C ALA A 171 -10.04 -4.15 -8.15
N LEU A 172 -9.08 -3.30 -8.51
CA LEU A 172 -8.97 -1.95 -7.94
C LEU A 172 -10.13 -1.04 -8.34
N GLN A 173 -10.73 -1.24 -9.52
CA GLN A 173 -11.94 -0.51 -9.92
C GLN A 173 -13.17 -1.01 -9.16
N GLU A 174 -13.31 -2.31 -8.97
CA GLU A 174 -14.38 -2.91 -8.15
C GLU A 174 -14.32 -2.47 -6.69
N LEU A 175 -13.10 -2.28 -6.15
CA LEU A 175 -12.86 -1.76 -4.81
C LEU A 175 -12.94 -0.23 -4.72
N GLU A 176 -13.32 0.45 -5.80
CA GLU A 176 -13.40 1.91 -5.89
C GLU A 176 -12.09 2.63 -5.52
N LEU A 177 -10.94 2.00 -5.78
CA LEU A 177 -9.60 2.58 -5.58
C LEU A 177 -9.03 3.22 -6.84
N ALA A 178 -9.57 2.87 -7.99
CA ALA A 178 -9.18 3.45 -9.27
C ALA A 178 -10.39 3.59 -10.20
N ARG A 179 -10.33 4.55 -11.12
CA ARG A 179 -11.29 4.71 -12.21
C ARG A 179 -10.54 4.79 -13.53
N SER A 180 -10.98 4.03 -14.53
CA SER A 180 -10.47 4.16 -15.90
C SER A 180 -10.94 5.47 -16.53
N LEU A 181 -10.06 6.18 -17.24
CA LEU A 181 -10.37 7.46 -17.89
C LEU A 181 -10.62 7.37 -19.40
N GLY A 182 -10.72 6.18 -19.99
CA GLY A 182 -10.95 6.01 -21.43
C GLY A 182 -9.66 6.03 -22.27
N ASN A 183 -9.82 5.84 -23.59
CA ASN A 183 -8.92 5.02 -24.42
C ASN A 183 -7.44 5.44 -24.53
N PRO A 184 -6.53 4.45 -24.60
CA PRO A 184 -5.10 4.65 -24.81
C PRO A 184 -4.83 5.24 -26.19
N SER A 185 -3.91 6.19 -26.27
CA SER A 185 -3.11 6.41 -27.47
C SER A 185 -2.52 5.07 -27.91
N ARG A 186 -2.32 4.87 -29.23
CA ARG A 186 -2.05 3.59 -29.94
C ARG A 186 -0.88 2.71 -29.44
N LEU A 187 -0.26 2.99 -28.30
CA LEU A 187 0.65 2.09 -27.59
C LEU A 187 -0.19 1.21 -26.65
N ALA A 188 -0.43 -0.04 -27.03
CA ALA A 188 -1.40 -0.96 -26.44
C ALA A 188 -1.20 -1.29 -24.94
N GLU A 189 -0.10 -0.85 -24.34
CA GLU A 189 0.35 -1.25 -22.99
C GLU A 189 0.28 -0.12 -21.95
N GLN A 190 -0.09 1.10 -22.33
CA GLN A 190 -0.24 2.20 -21.37
C GLN A 190 -1.71 2.36 -20.94
N ARG A 191 -1.97 2.30 -19.62
CA ARG A 191 -3.30 2.50 -19.03
C ARG A 191 -3.35 3.83 -18.29
N ARG A 192 -4.33 4.67 -18.62
CA ARG A 192 -4.59 5.95 -17.93
C ARG A 192 -5.74 5.80 -16.94
N LEU A 193 -5.46 6.08 -15.68
CA LEU A 193 -6.35 5.82 -14.53
C LEU A 193 -6.41 7.06 -13.63
N ARG A 194 -7.51 7.27 -12.93
CA ARG A 194 -7.57 8.19 -11.79
C ARG A 194 -7.62 7.39 -10.51
N LEU A 195 -6.69 7.65 -9.59
CA LEU A 195 -6.74 7.07 -8.25
C LEU A 195 -7.86 7.73 -7.44
N LEU A 196 -8.53 6.91 -6.63
CA LEU A 196 -9.55 7.35 -5.70
C LEU A 196 -9.03 7.25 -4.26
N PRO A 197 -9.56 8.05 -3.32
CA PRO A 197 -9.12 8.01 -1.93
C PRO A 197 -9.32 6.62 -1.32
N LEU A 198 -8.28 6.12 -0.64
CA LEU A 198 -8.35 4.93 0.20
C LEU A 198 -9.37 5.17 1.34
N ARG A 199 -10.39 4.31 1.40
CA ARG A 199 -11.55 4.36 2.32
C ARG A 199 -11.91 2.96 2.79
#